data_AF-A0A2M8LDS2-F1
#
_entry.id   AF-A0A2M8LDS2-F1
#
_cell.length_a   1.000
_cell.length_b   1.000
_cell.length_c   1.000
_cell.angle_alpha   90.00
_cell.angle_beta   90.00
_cell.angle_gamma   90.00
#
_symmetry.space_group_name_H-M   'P 1'
#
loop_
_entity.id
_entity.type
_entity.pdbx_description
1 polymer ?
#
loop_
_entity_poly.entity_id
_entity_poly.type
_entity_poly.pdbx_seq_one_letter_code
_entity_poly.pdbx_strand_id
1 'polypeptide(L)'
;MDIPLGITFDDVLLVPQLSSVSPREAKLETQLTKKIRLEMPIISAAMDTVTEAKMVIAMSNAGGLGILHRNCTVGEQVKMVMAAKKKQARVGAAVGPHDIKRALALDKVGVDVVVVDSAHVHKPKIISDVKLLKRKLKAEIIVGNIATATAASAFLPYADALKVGVGPGAICTTRVVAGVGVPQLTAIMEVAKMAKEKKIPVIADGGIRYSGDIAKAIGAGASAVMLGSVLAGTTEAPGDIITIAKKQYKRYRGMGSLGAMERGQSSDRYGQKGATKYVPEGVEGVVPFHGAVADILFHMTGGLRASMGYSGAKTIVELQKKATFIRITPAGRAESHPHSITIEKQAPNYR
;
A
#
# COMPACT_ATOMS: atom_id res chain seq x y z
N MET A 1 -4.16 1.13 33.72
CA MET A 1 -4.08 1.51 32.30
C MET A 1 -4.74 0.39 31.53
N ASP A 2 -5.84 0.67 30.84
CA ASP A 2 -6.49 -0.33 29.98
C ASP A 2 -5.75 -0.38 28.64
N ILE A 3 -5.38 -1.58 28.19
CA ILE A 3 -4.59 -1.78 26.96
C ILE A 3 -5.55 -2.33 25.90
N PRO A 4 -5.91 -1.54 24.88
CA PRO A 4 -6.88 -1.98 23.89
C PRO A 4 -6.34 -3.13 23.04
N LEU A 5 -7.22 -4.06 22.69
CA LEU A 5 -6.89 -5.19 21.84
C LEU A 5 -6.92 -4.80 20.36
N GLY A 6 -5.76 -4.84 19.70
CA GLY A 6 -5.64 -4.67 18.25
C GLY A 6 -5.74 -6.00 17.49
N ILE A 7 -6.27 -5.96 16.26
CA ILE A 7 -6.40 -7.10 15.35
C ILE A 7 -5.85 -6.80 13.95
N THR A 8 -5.41 -7.85 13.28
CA THR A 8 -4.94 -7.84 11.89
C THR A 8 -5.71 -8.85 11.03
N PHE A 9 -5.27 -9.04 9.79
CA PHE A 9 -6.01 -9.80 8.78
C PHE A 9 -6.22 -11.27 9.18
N ASP A 10 -5.27 -11.88 9.88
CA ASP A 10 -5.33 -13.28 10.31
C ASP A 10 -6.24 -13.51 11.52
N ASP A 11 -6.64 -12.45 12.23
CA ASP A 11 -7.49 -12.58 13.42
C ASP A 11 -8.97 -12.62 13.06
N VAL A 12 -9.32 -12.46 11.77
CA VAL A 12 -10.71 -12.37 11.31
C VAL A 12 -10.97 -13.06 9.98
N LEU A 13 -12.24 -13.41 9.77
CA LEU A 13 -12.82 -13.73 8.46
C LEU A 13 -13.99 -12.79 8.16
N LEU A 14 -14.27 -12.60 6.87
CA LEU A 14 -15.52 -11.98 6.43
C LEU A 14 -16.65 -13.01 6.54
N VAL A 15 -17.76 -12.62 7.15
CA VAL A 15 -18.95 -13.49 7.26
C VAL A 15 -19.73 -13.43 5.95
N PRO A 16 -20.02 -14.57 5.30
CA PRO A 16 -20.88 -14.60 4.11
C PRO A 16 -22.24 -13.94 4.38
N GLN A 17 -22.76 -13.23 3.39
CA GLN A 17 -24.04 -12.55 3.44
C GLN A 17 -24.98 -13.10 2.38
N LEU A 18 -26.29 -12.84 2.49
CA LEU A 18 -27.22 -13.11 1.41
C LEU A 18 -26.75 -12.41 0.13
N SER A 19 -26.63 -13.16 -0.96
CA SER A 19 -26.07 -12.64 -2.22
C SER A 19 -26.82 -13.16 -3.44
N SER A 20 -27.17 -12.23 -4.32
CA SER A 20 -27.52 -12.48 -5.72
C SER A 20 -26.44 -11.97 -6.68
N VAL A 21 -25.28 -11.58 -6.15
CA VAL A 21 -24.18 -10.97 -6.92
C VAL A 21 -23.23 -12.04 -7.41
N SER A 22 -23.13 -12.20 -8.73
CA SER A 22 -22.07 -13.00 -9.35
C SER A 22 -20.72 -12.27 -9.23
N PRO A 23 -19.61 -12.95 -8.87
CA PRO A 23 -18.27 -12.35 -8.87
C PRO A 23 -17.88 -11.64 -10.18
N ARG A 24 -18.38 -12.12 -11.32
CA ARG A 24 -18.12 -11.51 -12.64
C ARG A 24 -18.79 -10.13 -12.79
N GLU A 25 -19.88 -9.89 -12.08
CA GLU A 25 -20.63 -8.63 -12.13
C GLU A 25 -20.20 -7.59 -11.10
N ALA A 26 -19.31 -7.99 -10.17
CA ALA A 26 -18.75 -7.07 -9.20
C ALA A 26 -18.02 -5.90 -9.90
N LYS A 27 -18.06 -4.72 -9.31
CA LYS A 27 -17.43 -3.50 -9.83
C LYS A 27 -16.33 -3.08 -8.87
N LEU A 28 -15.10 -3.07 -9.37
CA LEU A 28 -13.89 -2.83 -8.58
C LEU A 28 -13.47 -1.36 -8.56
N GLU A 29 -14.17 -0.52 -9.32
CA GLU A 29 -13.90 0.89 -9.41
C GLU A 29 -13.95 1.55 -8.02
N THR A 30 -12.95 2.36 -7.72
CA THR A 30 -12.82 3.00 -6.41
C THR A 30 -12.37 4.45 -6.52
N GLN A 31 -12.66 5.22 -5.47
CA GLN A 31 -12.19 6.60 -5.32
C GLN A 31 -10.87 6.56 -4.53
N LEU A 32 -9.74 6.84 -5.17
CA LEU A 32 -8.42 6.82 -4.54
C LEU A 32 -8.12 8.12 -3.78
N THR A 33 -8.44 9.26 -4.38
CA THR A 33 -8.33 10.60 -3.77
C THR A 33 -9.63 11.37 -4.03
N LYS A 34 -9.77 12.64 -3.65
CA LYS A 34 -10.99 13.42 -3.97
C LYS A 34 -11.29 13.49 -5.47
N LYS A 35 -10.26 13.50 -6.32
CA LYS A 35 -10.41 13.62 -7.78
C LYS A 35 -10.03 12.37 -8.57
N ILE A 36 -9.18 11.49 -8.02
CA ILE A 36 -8.67 10.34 -8.76
C ILE A 36 -9.52 9.10 -8.50
N ARG A 37 -10.04 8.50 -9.57
CA ARG A 37 -10.71 7.19 -9.58
C ARG A 37 -9.83 6.14 -10.23
N LEU A 38 -9.84 4.93 -9.70
CA LEU A 38 -9.18 3.75 -10.27
C LEU A 38 -10.23 2.72 -10.71
N GLU A 39 -9.88 1.88 -11.66
CA GLU A 39 -10.72 0.75 -12.11
C GLU A 39 -10.57 -0.47 -11.20
N MET A 40 -9.44 -0.58 -10.48
CA MET A 40 -9.24 -1.54 -9.41
C MET A 40 -8.60 -0.88 -8.18
N PRO A 41 -8.86 -1.38 -6.95
CA PRO A 41 -8.44 -0.73 -5.71
C PRO A 41 -7.01 -1.10 -5.30
N ILE A 42 -6.08 -1.15 -6.25
CA ILE A 42 -4.70 -1.60 -6.03
C ILE A 42 -3.71 -0.53 -6.51
N ILE A 43 -2.76 -0.18 -5.63
CA ILE A 43 -1.61 0.66 -5.96
C ILE A 43 -0.29 -0.02 -5.60
N SER A 44 0.77 0.24 -6.38
CA SER A 44 2.10 -0.32 -6.10
C SER A 44 2.89 0.55 -5.12
N ALA A 45 3.64 -0.09 -4.21
CA ALA A 45 4.36 0.59 -3.15
C ALA A 45 5.51 1.46 -3.65
N ALA A 46 5.73 2.59 -2.99
CA ALA A 46 6.80 3.55 -3.28
C ALA A 46 8.18 3.07 -2.78
N MET A 47 8.67 1.97 -3.35
CA MET A 47 9.90 1.29 -2.95
C MET A 47 10.81 1.11 -4.16
N ASP A 48 12.12 1.23 -3.95
CA ASP A 48 13.14 1.15 -5.01
C ASP A 48 13.31 -0.27 -5.60
N THR A 49 12.66 -1.26 -4.99
CA THR A 49 12.57 -2.64 -5.46
C THR A 49 11.16 -3.01 -5.92
N VAL A 50 10.25 -2.04 -6.04
CA VAL A 50 8.85 -2.28 -6.46
C VAL A 50 8.44 -1.36 -7.62
N THR A 51 8.61 -0.04 -7.50
CA THR A 51 7.96 0.89 -8.41
C THR A 51 8.89 1.95 -8.99
N GLU A 52 9.31 1.71 -10.24
CA GLU A 52 9.84 2.71 -11.17
C GLU A 52 8.90 2.86 -12.38
N ALA A 53 9.33 3.56 -13.44
CA ALA A 53 8.50 3.89 -14.60
C ALA A 53 7.80 2.67 -15.24
N LYS A 54 8.48 1.52 -15.35
CA LYS A 54 7.88 0.29 -15.93
C LYS A 54 6.67 -0.19 -15.13
N MET A 55 6.81 -0.32 -13.81
CA MET A 55 5.72 -0.68 -12.92
C MET A 55 4.58 0.36 -12.96
N VAL A 56 4.91 1.66 -12.96
CA VAL A 56 3.88 2.73 -13.06
C VAL A 56 3.02 2.56 -14.31
N ILE A 57 3.66 2.36 -15.47
CA ILE A 57 2.96 2.18 -16.75
C ILE A 57 2.09 0.92 -16.70
N ALA A 58 2.62 -0.19 -16.21
CA ALA A 58 1.88 -1.45 -16.12
C ALA A 58 0.69 -1.36 -15.16
N MET A 59 0.86 -0.76 -13.98
CA MET A 59 -0.22 -0.51 -13.03
C MET A 59 -1.30 0.40 -13.62
N SER A 60 -0.92 1.48 -14.31
CA SER A 60 -1.88 2.38 -14.95
C SER A 60 -2.67 1.69 -16.05
N ASN A 61 -2.02 0.86 -16.88
CA ASN A 61 -2.70 0.11 -17.95
C ASN A 61 -3.65 -0.96 -17.40
N ALA A 62 -3.36 -1.52 -16.23
CA ALA A 62 -4.23 -2.47 -15.55
C ALA A 62 -5.36 -1.80 -14.74
N GLY A 63 -5.49 -0.48 -14.79
CA GLY A 63 -6.55 0.26 -14.09
C GLY A 63 -6.25 0.59 -12.62
N GLY A 64 -5.01 0.38 -12.16
CA GLY A 64 -4.51 0.78 -10.85
C GLY A 64 -3.65 2.05 -10.90
N LEU A 65 -2.75 2.21 -9.92
CA LEU A 65 -1.78 3.31 -9.90
C LEU A 65 -0.42 2.85 -9.36
N GLY A 66 0.66 3.26 -10.02
CA GLY A 66 2.00 3.11 -9.45
C GLY A 66 2.48 4.38 -8.75
N ILE A 67 3.11 4.23 -7.57
CA ILE A 67 3.76 5.33 -6.86
C ILE A 67 5.28 5.20 -6.98
N LEU A 68 5.92 6.10 -7.73
CA LEU A 68 7.37 6.15 -7.82
C LEU A 68 8.00 6.34 -6.45
N HIS A 69 9.03 5.55 -6.14
CA HIS A 69 9.85 5.75 -4.95
C HIS A 69 10.61 7.09 -5.01
N ARG A 70 11.15 7.52 -3.87
CA ARG A 70 11.94 8.76 -3.74
C ARG A 70 13.42 8.53 -3.40
N ASN A 71 13.87 7.29 -3.49
CA ASN A 71 15.25 6.91 -3.23
C ASN A 71 16.14 7.14 -4.46
N CYS A 72 16.11 8.37 -4.95
CA CYS A 72 16.77 8.84 -6.16
C CYS A 72 16.86 10.38 -6.13
N THR A 73 17.61 10.96 -7.05
CA THR A 73 17.64 12.42 -7.22
C THR A 73 16.28 12.95 -7.69
N VAL A 74 16.05 14.26 -7.53
CA VAL A 74 14.83 14.91 -8.06
C VAL A 74 14.76 14.77 -9.58
N GLY A 75 15.90 14.93 -10.28
CA GLY A 75 15.97 14.83 -11.73
C GLY A 75 15.62 13.43 -12.27
N GLU A 76 16.09 12.37 -11.61
CA GLU A 76 15.72 10.99 -11.96
C GLU A 76 14.23 10.73 -11.76
N GLN A 77 13.67 11.15 -10.62
CA GLN A 77 12.24 10.99 -10.36
C GLN A 77 11.39 11.75 -11.37
N VAL A 78 11.79 12.98 -11.74
CA VAL A 78 11.16 13.77 -12.80
C VAL A 78 11.22 13.05 -14.15
N LYS A 79 12.37 12.47 -14.53
CA LYS A 79 12.50 11.66 -15.75
C LYS A 79 11.54 10.47 -15.75
N MET A 80 11.39 9.79 -14.61
CA MET A 80 10.44 8.68 -14.48
C MET A 80 8.99 9.12 -14.64
N VAL A 81 8.60 10.26 -14.05
CA VAL A 81 7.26 10.85 -14.26
C VAL A 81 7.04 11.16 -15.74
N MET A 82 7.98 11.84 -16.40
CA MET A 82 7.88 12.17 -17.82
C MET A 82 7.79 10.92 -18.71
N ALA A 83 8.54 9.86 -18.38
CA ALA A 83 8.48 8.59 -19.10
C ALA A 83 7.08 7.93 -18.99
N ALA A 84 6.48 7.92 -17.79
CA ALA A 84 5.12 7.44 -17.59
C ALA A 84 4.09 8.30 -18.34
N LYS A 85 4.21 9.64 -18.25
CA LYS A 85 3.33 10.57 -18.96
C LYS A 85 3.41 10.47 -20.48
N LYS A 86 4.59 10.21 -21.04
CA LYS A 86 4.76 9.93 -22.48
C LYS A 86 3.96 8.71 -22.94
N LYS A 87 3.71 7.77 -22.03
CA LYS A 87 2.84 6.60 -22.25
C LYS A 87 1.39 6.83 -21.81
N GLN A 88 1.02 8.08 -21.51
CA GLN A 88 -0.31 8.48 -21.04
C GLN A 88 -0.73 7.79 -19.73
N ALA A 89 0.25 7.27 -18.96
CA ALA A 89 -0.02 6.61 -17.70
C ALA A 89 -0.31 7.64 -16.60
N ARG A 90 -1.27 7.31 -15.72
CA ARG A 90 -1.41 8.01 -14.45
C ARG A 90 -0.25 7.62 -13.53
N VAL A 91 0.32 8.58 -12.84
CA VAL A 91 1.54 8.42 -12.03
C VAL A 91 1.41 9.13 -10.69
N GLY A 92 1.70 8.39 -9.63
CA GLY A 92 1.99 8.96 -8.33
C GLY A 92 3.49 9.00 -8.07
N ALA A 93 3.93 9.88 -7.18
CA ALA A 93 5.33 9.93 -6.77
C ALA A 93 5.45 10.29 -5.28
N ALA A 94 6.33 9.56 -4.58
CA ALA A 94 6.60 9.83 -3.18
C ALA A 94 7.53 11.04 -2.99
N VAL A 95 7.33 11.78 -1.90
CA VAL A 95 8.20 12.86 -1.45
C VAL A 95 8.40 12.79 0.05
N GLY A 96 9.52 13.30 0.54
CA GLY A 96 9.71 13.51 1.97
C GLY A 96 8.83 14.67 2.45
N PRO A 97 8.38 14.67 3.72
CA PRO A 97 7.47 15.69 4.22
C PRO A 97 8.04 17.11 4.19
N HIS A 98 9.36 17.26 4.20
CA HIS A 98 10.05 18.55 4.15
C HIS A 98 10.57 18.91 2.74
N ASP A 99 10.38 18.02 1.75
CA ASP A 99 10.95 18.17 0.41
C ASP A 99 9.99 18.87 -0.56
N ILE A 100 9.68 20.13 -0.22
CA ILE A 100 8.77 20.98 -1.01
C ILE A 100 9.30 21.19 -2.43
N LYS A 101 10.63 21.31 -2.59
CA LYS A 101 11.25 21.53 -3.90
C LYS A 101 11.01 20.35 -4.83
N ARG A 102 11.20 19.11 -4.35
CA ARG A 102 10.88 17.90 -5.13
C ARG A 102 9.41 17.85 -5.51
N ALA A 103 8.50 18.11 -4.56
CA ALA A 103 7.07 18.09 -4.82
C ALA A 103 6.67 19.08 -5.95
N LEU A 104 7.19 20.31 -5.90
CA LEU A 104 6.96 21.32 -6.94
C LEU A 104 7.56 20.92 -8.29
N ALA A 105 8.75 20.30 -8.31
CA ALA A 105 9.38 19.84 -9.54
C ALA A 105 8.56 18.72 -10.22
N LEU A 106 8.00 17.79 -9.44
CA LEU A 106 7.14 16.71 -9.93
C LEU A 106 5.79 17.24 -10.44
N ASP A 107 5.18 18.20 -9.73
CA ASP A 107 3.95 18.88 -10.14
C ASP A 107 4.13 19.62 -11.48
N LYS A 108 5.28 20.28 -11.67
CA LYS A 108 5.62 20.96 -12.92
C LYS A 108 5.64 20.04 -14.13
N VAL A 109 6.02 18.77 -13.97
CA VAL A 109 6.00 17.75 -15.04
C VAL A 109 4.74 16.90 -15.05
N GLY A 110 3.72 17.30 -14.27
CA GLY A 110 2.36 16.78 -14.36
C GLY A 110 2.07 15.53 -13.56
N VAL A 111 2.81 15.23 -12.48
CA VAL A 111 2.45 14.11 -11.58
C VAL A 111 0.98 14.23 -11.13
N ASP A 112 0.23 13.12 -11.10
CA ASP A 112 -1.20 13.17 -10.76
C ASP A 112 -1.43 13.25 -9.25
N VAL A 113 -0.56 12.58 -8.49
CA VAL A 113 -0.65 12.54 -7.03
C VAL A 113 0.74 12.54 -6.40
N VAL A 114 0.92 13.40 -5.40
CA VAL A 114 2.11 13.43 -4.54
C VAL A 114 1.82 12.69 -3.26
N VAL A 115 2.69 11.73 -2.91
CA VAL A 115 2.57 10.95 -1.67
C VAL A 115 3.60 11.46 -0.67
N VAL A 116 3.15 12.21 0.33
CA VAL A 116 3.98 12.64 1.45
C VAL A 116 4.21 11.41 2.34
N ASP A 117 5.42 10.85 2.28
CA ASP A 117 5.76 9.53 2.85
C ASP A 117 6.86 9.62 3.92
N SER A 118 6.48 9.27 5.15
CA SER A 118 7.35 9.17 6.32
C SER A 118 6.93 7.97 7.17
N ALA A 119 7.86 7.38 7.92
CA ALA A 119 7.54 6.34 8.92
C ALA A 119 6.53 6.87 9.96
N HIS A 120 6.61 8.17 10.28
CA HIS A 120 5.68 8.85 11.17
C HIS A 120 5.42 10.30 10.71
N VAL A 121 4.26 10.54 10.10
CA VAL A 121 3.88 11.90 9.63
C VAL A 121 3.22 12.78 10.68
N HIS A 122 2.71 12.23 11.78
CA HIS A 122 1.92 12.98 12.76
C HIS A 122 2.80 13.87 13.67
N LYS A 123 3.50 14.82 13.05
CA LYS A 123 4.38 15.81 13.68
C LYS A 123 3.92 17.23 13.30
N PRO A 124 3.96 18.21 14.21
CA PRO A 124 3.48 19.58 13.93
C PRO A 124 4.09 20.23 12.67
N LYS A 125 5.39 20.02 12.45
CA LYS A 125 6.08 20.56 11.28
C LYS A 125 5.60 19.92 9.97
N ILE A 126 5.36 18.61 9.97
CA ILE A 126 4.86 17.88 8.79
C ILE A 126 3.43 18.32 8.46
N ILE A 127 2.57 18.51 9.46
CA ILE A 127 1.23 19.08 9.26
C ILE A 127 1.31 20.45 8.57
N SER A 128 2.22 21.31 9.04
CA SER A 128 2.45 22.63 8.45
C SER A 128 2.94 22.55 7.00
N ASP A 129 3.82 21.59 6.69
CA ASP A 129 4.36 21.40 5.35
C ASP A 129 3.30 20.83 4.39
N VAL A 130 2.48 19.88 4.82
CA VAL A 130 1.33 19.39 4.04
C VAL A 130 0.34 20.52 3.77
N LYS A 131 0.05 21.38 4.76
CA LYS A 131 -0.80 22.57 4.59
C LYS A 131 -0.21 23.52 3.54
N LEU A 132 1.11 23.66 3.48
CA LEU A 132 1.79 24.45 2.44
C LEU A 132 1.68 23.78 1.06
N LEU A 133 1.95 22.48 0.96
CA LEU A 133 1.84 21.72 -0.28
C LEU A 133 0.42 21.79 -0.85
N LYS A 134 -0.61 21.67 -0.01
CA LYS A 134 -2.01 21.76 -0.44
C LYS A 134 -2.37 23.08 -1.13
N ARG A 135 -1.69 24.18 -0.76
CA ARG A 135 -1.88 25.48 -1.42
C ARG A 135 -1.07 25.64 -2.71
N LYS A 136 0.02 24.87 -2.87
CA LYS A 136 1.00 25.08 -3.95
C LYS A 136 0.91 24.05 -5.08
N LEU A 137 0.46 22.84 -4.79
CA LEU A 137 0.39 21.75 -5.77
C LEU A 137 -0.95 21.75 -6.49
N LYS A 138 -0.92 21.39 -7.78
CA LYS A 138 -2.12 21.05 -8.55
C LYS A 138 -2.47 19.56 -8.37
N ALA A 139 -1.45 18.72 -8.25
CA ALA A 139 -1.58 17.30 -7.94
C ALA A 139 -2.34 17.06 -6.64
N GLU A 140 -3.05 15.93 -6.58
CA GLU A 140 -3.70 15.49 -5.34
C GLU A 140 -2.63 15.07 -4.31
N ILE A 141 -2.95 15.12 -3.01
CA ILE A 141 -1.99 14.81 -1.94
C ILE A 141 -2.46 13.62 -1.12
N ILE A 142 -1.64 12.56 -1.10
CA ILE A 142 -1.78 11.44 -0.17
C ILE A 142 -0.80 11.66 0.99
N VAL A 143 -1.26 11.46 2.23
CA VAL A 143 -0.41 11.65 3.42
C VAL A 143 -0.33 10.36 4.22
N GLY A 144 0.90 9.93 4.54
CA GLY A 144 1.13 8.80 5.44
C GLY A 144 2.60 8.55 5.80
N ASN A 145 2.88 7.67 6.76
CA ASN A 145 1.91 6.74 7.34
C ASN A 145 1.36 7.20 8.70
N ILE A 146 0.07 6.93 8.88
CA ILE A 146 -0.64 7.07 10.13
C ILE A 146 -1.22 5.71 10.56
N ALA A 147 -1.62 5.59 11.82
CA ALA A 147 -2.27 4.39 12.33
C ALA A 147 -3.35 4.67 13.38
N THR A 148 -3.72 5.94 13.57
CA THR A 148 -4.67 6.36 14.63
C THR A 148 -5.65 7.41 14.12
N ALA A 149 -6.84 7.46 14.73
CA ALA A 149 -7.86 8.46 14.42
C ALA A 149 -7.38 9.90 14.68
N THR A 150 -6.59 10.13 15.74
CA THR A 150 -6.03 11.47 16.04
C THR A 150 -5.12 11.96 14.93
N ALA A 151 -4.24 11.08 14.42
CA ALA A 151 -3.38 11.42 13.30
C ALA A 151 -4.19 11.68 12.02
N ALA A 152 -5.25 10.90 11.77
CA ALA A 152 -6.15 11.15 10.65
C ALA A 152 -6.78 12.55 10.72
N SER A 153 -7.34 12.91 11.87
CA SER A 153 -8.01 14.20 12.11
C SER A 153 -7.10 15.39 11.76
N ALA A 154 -5.82 15.32 12.14
CA ALA A 154 -4.85 16.37 11.85
C ALA A 154 -4.63 16.64 10.35
N PHE A 155 -4.88 15.65 9.48
CA PHE A 155 -4.65 15.74 8.04
C PHE A 155 -5.92 15.84 7.18
N LEU A 156 -7.12 15.56 7.72
CA LEU A 156 -8.38 15.66 6.95
C LEU A 156 -8.56 16.96 6.17
N PRO A 157 -8.18 18.16 6.68
CA PRO A 157 -8.36 19.41 5.93
C PRO A 157 -7.39 19.56 4.76
N TYR A 158 -6.27 18.84 4.77
CA TYR A 158 -5.13 19.09 3.88
C TYR A 158 -4.80 17.92 2.94
N ALA A 159 -5.20 16.71 3.29
CA ALA A 159 -5.03 15.51 2.48
C ALA A 159 -6.23 15.30 1.54
N ASP A 160 -5.95 14.66 0.41
CA ASP A 160 -6.95 14.14 -0.52
C ASP A 160 -7.14 12.63 -0.39
N ALA A 161 -6.20 11.92 0.27
CA ALA A 161 -6.37 10.59 0.85
C ALA A 161 -5.37 10.35 1.99
N LEU A 162 -5.66 9.38 2.86
CA LEU A 162 -4.80 8.99 3.97
C LEU A 162 -4.20 7.61 3.73
N LYS A 163 -2.90 7.45 3.99
CA LYS A 163 -2.19 6.16 3.87
C LYS A 163 -1.91 5.60 5.27
N VAL A 164 -2.41 4.38 5.51
CA VAL A 164 -2.53 3.78 6.84
C VAL A 164 -1.67 2.53 6.96
N GLY A 165 -0.78 2.54 7.94
CA GLY A 165 0.03 1.37 8.29
C GLY A 165 1.36 1.74 8.90
N VAL A 166 1.53 1.42 10.19
CA VAL A 166 2.81 1.57 10.90
C VAL A 166 3.28 0.18 11.34
N GLY A 167 4.33 -0.30 10.68
CA GLY A 167 4.94 -1.61 10.91
C GLY A 167 4.30 -2.89 10.31
N PRO A 168 3.25 -2.89 9.46
CA PRO A 168 2.66 -4.14 8.97
C PRO A 168 3.40 -4.75 7.77
N GLY A 169 4.34 -4.02 7.16
CA GLY A 169 5.00 -4.46 5.92
C GLY A 169 5.90 -5.68 6.12
N ALA A 170 5.95 -6.58 5.13
CA ALA A 170 6.69 -7.85 5.21
C ALA A 170 8.20 -7.70 5.50
N ILE A 171 8.80 -6.58 5.11
CA ILE A 171 10.23 -6.26 5.31
C ILE A 171 10.47 -5.25 6.44
N CYS A 172 9.43 -4.87 7.17
CA CYS A 172 9.48 -3.79 8.14
C CYS A 172 9.77 -4.36 9.54
N THR A 173 10.69 -3.73 10.26
CA THR A 173 11.04 -4.11 11.63
C THR A 173 10.70 -3.02 12.66
N THR A 174 10.04 -1.93 12.25
CA THR A 174 9.63 -0.81 13.13
C THR A 174 9.00 -1.26 14.46
N ARG A 175 8.07 -2.23 14.42
CA ARG A 175 7.40 -2.72 15.65
C ARG A 175 8.35 -3.43 16.61
N VAL A 176 9.35 -4.11 16.07
CA VAL A 176 10.34 -4.85 16.88
C VAL A 176 11.42 -3.90 17.39
N VAL A 177 11.92 -3.02 16.53
CA VAL A 177 13.05 -2.13 16.83
C VAL A 177 12.61 -0.94 17.69
N ALA A 178 11.48 -0.32 17.38
CA ALA A 178 10.99 0.87 18.08
C ALA A 178 9.86 0.57 19.09
N GLY A 179 9.24 -0.62 19.05
CA GLY A 179 8.10 -0.95 19.90
C GLY A 179 6.80 -0.24 19.52
N VAL A 180 6.72 0.38 18.32
CA VAL A 180 5.60 1.24 17.91
C VAL A 180 4.84 0.65 16.72
N GLY A 181 3.52 0.60 16.82
CA GLY A 181 2.62 0.26 15.72
C GLY A 181 1.21 -0.07 16.20
N VAL A 182 0.29 -0.24 15.24
CA VAL A 182 -1.08 -0.70 15.50
C VAL A 182 -1.38 -1.85 14.52
N PRO A 183 -1.94 -2.99 14.97
CA PRO A 183 -2.39 -4.05 14.08
C PRO A 183 -3.26 -3.51 12.93
N GLN A 184 -2.98 -3.99 11.72
CA GLN A 184 -3.35 -3.26 10.50
C GLN A 184 -4.87 -3.10 10.31
N LEU A 185 -5.66 -4.11 10.68
CA LEU A 185 -7.10 -4.06 10.50
C LEU A 185 -7.73 -3.02 11.45
N THR A 186 -7.31 -3.02 12.73
CA THR A 186 -7.70 -1.98 13.70
C THR A 186 -7.32 -0.58 13.21
N ALA A 187 -6.09 -0.39 12.72
CA ALA A 187 -5.63 0.89 12.20
C ALA A 187 -6.51 1.40 11.03
N ILE A 188 -6.85 0.50 10.10
CA ILE A 188 -7.75 0.82 8.97
C ILE A 188 -9.13 1.23 9.49
N MET A 189 -9.74 0.43 10.37
CA MET A 189 -11.09 0.68 10.88
C MET A 189 -11.18 2.03 11.60
N GLU A 190 -10.22 2.35 12.46
CA GLU A 190 -10.19 3.62 13.20
C GLU A 190 -10.03 4.83 12.27
N VAL A 191 -9.06 4.76 11.36
CA VAL A 191 -8.80 5.86 10.43
C VAL A 191 -9.95 6.02 9.43
N ALA A 192 -10.51 4.93 8.91
CA ALA A 192 -11.64 4.96 7.99
C ALA A 192 -12.90 5.54 8.64
N LYS A 193 -13.16 5.21 9.92
CA LYS A 193 -14.26 5.83 10.69
C LYS A 193 -14.10 7.35 10.76
N MET A 194 -12.91 7.84 11.09
CA MET A 194 -12.62 9.27 11.16
C MET A 194 -12.68 9.95 9.77
N ALA A 195 -12.16 9.30 8.74
CA ALA A 195 -12.08 9.84 7.38
C ALA A 195 -13.44 9.90 6.66
N LYS A 196 -14.39 9.04 7.06
CA LYS A 196 -15.74 8.95 6.48
C LYS A 196 -16.51 10.26 6.56
N GLU A 197 -16.40 11.00 7.67
CA GLU A 197 -17.10 12.27 7.88
C GLU A 197 -16.75 13.32 6.82
N LYS A 198 -15.51 13.32 6.35
CA LYS A 198 -14.99 14.25 5.35
C LYS A 198 -14.89 13.63 3.96
N LYS A 199 -15.40 12.40 3.77
CA LYS A 199 -15.31 11.62 2.53
C LYS A 199 -13.87 11.53 2.00
N ILE A 200 -12.89 11.40 2.90
CA ILE A 200 -11.48 11.24 2.55
C ILE A 200 -11.20 9.73 2.37
N PRO A 201 -10.74 9.28 1.19
CA PRO A 201 -10.36 7.89 0.99
C PRO A 201 -9.21 7.45 1.90
N VAL A 202 -9.22 6.16 2.23
CA VAL A 202 -8.18 5.51 3.03
C VAL A 202 -7.48 4.43 2.21
N ILE A 203 -6.16 4.44 2.24
CA ILE A 203 -5.29 3.47 1.58
C ILE A 203 -4.67 2.59 2.66
N ALA A 204 -4.97 1.29 2.63
CA ALA A 204 -4.33 0.30 3.50
C ALA A 204 -2.94 -0.06 2.96
N ASP A 205 -1.88 0.30 3.68
CA ASP A 205 -0.48 0.14 3.26
C ASP A 205 0.25 -0.89 4.11
N GLY A 206 0.55 -2.05 3.49
CA GLY A 206 1.31 -3.14 4.08
C GLY A 206 0.48 -4.24 4.76
N GLY A 207 1.11 -5.40 4.96
CA GLY A 207 0.51 -6.59 5.59
C GLY A 207 -0.33 -7.48 4.67
N ILE A 208 -0.59 -7.06 3.43
CA ILE A 208 -1.33 -7.87 2.44
C ILE A 208 -0.44 -8.98 1.91
N ARG A 209 -0.91 -10.23 2.04
CA ARG A 209 -0.21 -11.43 1.55
C ARG A 209 -1.04 -12.17 0.51
N TYR A 210 -2.35 -12.27 0.75
CA TYR A 210 -3.28 -12.95 -0.14
C TYR A 210 -4.38 -12.00 -0.62
N SER A 211 -5.07 -12.36 -1.70
CA SER A 211 -6.22 -11.60 -2.21
C SER A 211 -7.34 -11.42 -1.17
N GLY A 212 -7.50 -12.37 -0.24
CA GLY A 212 -8.45 -12.26 0.87
C GLY A 212 -8.12 -11.10 1.83
N ASP A 213 -6.84 -10.77 2.02
CA ASP A 213 -6.44 -9.63 2.85
C ASP A 213 -6.87 -8.30 2.21
N ILE A 214 -6.91 -8.23 0.87
CA ILE A 214 -7.44 -7.06 0.14
C ILE A 214 -8.93 -6.87 0.45
N ALA A 215 -9.71 -7.96 0.37
CA ALA A 215 -11.13 -7.92 0.69
C ALA A 215 -11.37 -7.51 2.15
N LYS A 216 -10.58 -8.03 3.10
CA LYS A 216 -10.65 -7.64 4.52
C LYS A 216 -10.31 -6.16 4.71
N ALA A 217 -9.26 -5.66 4.07
CA ALA A 217 -8.89 -4.24 4.16
C ALA A 217 -9.99 -3.32 3.61
N ILE A 218 -10.58 -3.67 2.47
CA ILE A 218 -11.68 -2.91 1.87
C ILE A 218 -12.94 -3.00 2.72
N GLY A 219 -13.32 -4.20 3.19
CA GLY A 219 -14.45 -4.39 4.09
C GLY A 219 -14.30 -3.61 5.41
N ALA A 220 -13.06 -3.42 5.88
CA ALA A 220 -12.74 -2.59 7.05
C ALA A 220 -12.81 -1.08 6.80
N GLY A 221 -13.05 -0.63 5.56
CA GLY A 221 -13.25 0.77 5.20
C GLY A 221 -12.19 1.38 4.30
N ALA A 222 -11.16 0.63 3.91
CA ALA A 222 -10.17 1.13 2.93
C ALA A 222 -10.82 1.28 1.54
N SER A 223 -10.45 2.34 0.82
CA SER A 223 -10.83 2.56 -0.58
C SER A 223 -9.87 1.87 -1.54
N ALA A 224 -8.60 1.71 -1.16
CA ALA A 224 -7.59 0.99 -1.93
C ALA A 224 -6.55 0.34 -1.02
N VAL A 225 -5.74 -0.58 -1.57
CA VAL A 225 -4.61 -1.20 -0.90
C VAL A 225 -3.30 -0.88 -1.63
N MET A 226 -2.22 -0.68 -0.86
CA MET A 226 -0.86 -0.54 -1.39
C MET A 226 -0.10 -1.86 -1.21
N LEU A 227 0.43 -2.39 -2.32
CA LEU A 227 1.13 -3.68 -2.36
C LEU A 227 2.63 -3.51 -2.60
N GLY A 228 3.43 -4.14 -1.75
CA GLY A 228 4.90 -4.22 -1.86
C GLY A 228 5.36 -5.61 -2.28
N SER A 229 5.52 -6.51 -1.31
CA SER A 229 6.07 -7.87 -1.49
C SER A 229 5.43 -8.66 -2.62
N VAL A 230 4.11 -8.59 -2.74
CA VAL A 230 3.32 -9.27 -3.79
C VAL A 230 3.74 -8.84 -5.20
N LEU A 231 4.19 -7.59 -5.37
CA LEU A 231 4.57 -7.03 -6.67
C LEU A 231 6.10 -7.02 -6.89
N ALA A 232 6.90 -7.14 -5.84
CA ALA A 232 8.37 -7.04 -5.92
C ALA A 232 9.00 -8.15 -6.79
N GLY A 233 8.36 -9.31 -6.87
CA GLY A 233 8.80 -10.46 -7.67
C GLY A 233 8.45 -10.39 -9.15
N THR A 234 7.83 -9.30 -9.62
CA THR A 234 7.32 -9.20 -11.01
C THR A 234 8.39 -8.72 -11.98
N THR A 235 8.13 -8.91 -13.27
CA THR A 235 9.00 -8.51 -14.38
C THR A 235 9.18 -6.99 -14.42
N GLU A 236 8.14 -6.24 -14.08
CA GLU A 236 8.09 -4.77 -14.15
C GLU A 236 8.71 -4.08 -12.94
N ALA A 237 8.84 -4.79 -11.82
CA ALA A 237 9.55 -4.28 -10.65
C ALA A 237 11.04 -4.04 -11.00
N PRO A 238 11.73 -3.09 -10.35
CA PRO A 238 13.18 -2.90 -10.51
C PRO A 238 13.99 -4.12 -10.02
N GLY A 239 15.26 -4.14 -10.39
CA GLY A 239 16.24 -5.14 -9.93
C GLY A 239 16.28 -6.43 -10.75
N ASP A 240 17.41 -7.13 -10.64
CA ASP A 240 17.71 -8.34 -11.42
C ASP A 240 17.02 -9.59 -10.87
N ILE A 241 16.74 -10.52 -11.78
CA ILE A 241 16.35 -11.89 -11.42
C ILE A 241 17.62 -12.65 -11.03
N ILE A 242 17.61 -13.26 -9.85
CA ILE A 242 18.68 -14.11 -9.35
C ILE A 242 18.19 -15.56 -9.24
N THR A 243 19.11 -16.51 -9.36
CA THR A 243 18.79 -17.95 -9.23
C THR A 243 19.43 -18.51 -7.96
N ILE A 244 18.61 -19.14 -7.11
CA ILE A 244 19.04 -19.82 -5.88
C ILE A 244 18.44 -21.23 -5.92
N ALA A 245 19.28 -22.27 -5.83
CA ALA A 245 18.83 -23.67 -5.86
C ALA A 245 17.83 -23.99 -7.00
N LYS A 246 18.16 -23.54 -8.23
CA LYS A 246 17.34 -23.67 -9.45
C LYS A 246 15.97 -22.96 -9.43
N LYS A 247 15.69 -22.13 -8.42
CA LYS A 247 14.49 -21.28 -8.35
C LYS A 247 14.87 -19.82 -8.59
N GLN A 248 14.00 -19.10 -9.28
CA GLN A 248 14.19 -17.69 -9.61
C GLN A 248 13.58 -16.79 -8.54
N TYR A 249 14.30 -15.72 -8.19
CA TYR A 249 13.92 -14.73 -7.19
C TYR A 249 14.24 -13.32 -7.69
N LYS A 250 13.64 -12.31 -7.04
CA LYS A 250 14.06 -10.91 -7.14
C LYS A 250 14.36 -10.34 -5.78
N ARG A 251 15.28 -9.37 -5.74
CA ARG A 251 15.63 -8.65 -4.51
C ARG A 251 14.45 -7.80 -4.06
N TYR A 252 14.17 -7.82 -2.76
CA TYR A 252 13.15 -7.00 -2.13
C TYR A 252 13.66 -6.53 -0.78
N ARG A 253 13.57 -5.23 -0.51
CA ARG A 253 14.11 -4.64 0.72
C ARG A 253 13.21 -3.55 1.27
N GLY A 254 13.25 -3.39 2.59
CA GLY A 254 12.63 -2.26 3.25
C GLY A 254 13.37 -0.96 2.95
N MET A 255 12.63 0.12 2.78
CA MET A 255 13.24 1.45 2.61
C MET A 255 14.04 1.88 3.85
N GLY A 256 13.79 1.27 5.02
CA GLY A 256 14.56 1.46 6.25
C GLY A 256 15.68 0.43 6.45
N SER A 257 16.04 -0.35 5.42
CA SER A 257 17.20 -1.24 5.47
C SER A 257 18.50 -0.45 5.31
N LEU A 258 19.62 -1.04 5.76
CA LEU A 258 20.93 -0.40 5.65
C LEU A 258 21.27 -0.03 4.21
N GLY A 259 21.17 -0.98 3.27
CA GLY A 259 21.51 -0.71 1.88
C GLY A 259 20.56 0.27 1.18
N ALA A 260 19.35 0.49 1.70
CA ALA A 260 18.44 1.53 1.20
C ALA A 260 18.73 2.91 1.83
N MET A 261 19.18 2.95 3.09
CA MET A 261 19.49 4.20 3.79
C MET A 261 20.89 4.74 3.46
N GLU A 262 21.86 3.86 3.23
CA GLU A 262 23.21 4.21 2.76
C GLU A 262 23.20 4.74 1.33
N ARG A 263 22.26 4.25 0.52
CA ARG A 263 22.12 4.64 -0.89
C ARG A 263 20.92 5.57 -1.04
N GLY A 264 21.19 6.85 -1.27
CA GLY A 264 20.17 7.80 -1.70
C GLY A 264 19.57 8.63 -0.57
N GLN A 265 18.25 8.73 -0.53
CA GLN A 265 17.51 9.66 0.34
C GLN A 265 16.62 8.96 1.38
N SER A 266 16.71 7.64 1.53
CA SER A 266 15.75 6.90 2.35
C SER A 266 15.87 7.13 3.87
N SER A 267 17.05 7.51 4.36
CA SER A 267 17.29 7.72 5.80
C SER A 267 16.45 8.83 6.43
N ASP A 268 16.03 9.83 5.65
CA ASP A 268 15.16 10.92 6.13
C ASP A 268 13.74 10.44 6.49
N ARG A 269 13.27 9.35 5.87
CA ARG A 269 11.95 8.74 6.08
C ARG A 269 11.80 8.26 7.52
N TYR A 270 12.91 7.85 8.12
CA TYR A 270 13.01 7.32 9.48
C TYR A 270 13.61 8.33 10.47
N GLY A 271 13.80 9.59 10.04
CA GLY A 271 14.35 10.65 10.89
C GLY A 271 15.84 10.50 11.20
N GLN A 272 16.58 9.73 10.41
CA GLN A 272 18.00 9.43 10.65
C GLN A 272 18.94 10.13 9.66
N LYS A 273 18.44 11.09 8.88
CA LYS A 273 19.26 11.83 7.90
C LYS A 273 20.45 12.51 8.59
N GLY A 274 21.66 12.24 8.08
CA GLY A 274 22.91 12.84 8.59
C GLY A 274 23.51 12.11 9.79
N ALA A 275 22.96 10.96 10.20
CA ALA A 275 23.55 10.13 11.23
C ALA A 275 24.84 9.44 10.75
N THR A 276 25.81 9.26 11.65
CA THR A 276 27.06 8.54 11.39
C THR A 276 26.88 7.02 11.38
N LYS A 277 25.86 6.52 12.08
CA LYS A 277 25.41 5.13 12.09
C LYS A 277 23.88 5.10 12.08
N TYR A 278 23.32 4.14 11.36
CA TYR A 278 21.88 3.97 11.25
C TYR A 278 21.38 2.83 12.16
N VAL A 279 20.16 3.00 12.69
CA VAL A 279 19.36 1.96 13.35
C VAL A 279 18.27 1.52 12.36
N PRO A 280 18.47 0.43 11.60
CA PRO A 280 17.56 0.05 10.53
C PRO A 280 16.20 -0.42 11.04
N GLU A 281 15.15 0.03 10.36
CA GLU A 281 13.74 -0.36 10.59
C GLU A 281 13.18 -1.20 9.42
N GLY A 282 14.09 -1.83 8.65
CA GLY A 282 13.75 -2.81 7.66
C GLY A 282 14.89 -3.76 7.35
N VAL A 283 14.56 -4.85 6.66
CA VAL A 283 15.50 -5.91 6.24
C VAL A 283 15.64 -5.96 4.73
N GLU A 284 16.65 -6.69 4.27
CA GLU A 284 16.88 -7.01 2.86
C GLU A 284 16.72 -8.51 2.65
N GLY A 285 16.06 -8.88 1.56
CA GLY A 285 15.81 -10.27 1.23
C GLY A 285 15.44 -10.45 -0.22
N VAL A 286 14.79 -11.56 -0.50
CA VAL A 286 14.38 -11.96 -1.84
C VAL A 286 12.95 -12.48 -1.81
N VAL A 287 12.21 -12.28 -2.89
CA VAL A 287 10.89 -12.87 -3.11
C VAL A 287 10.93 -13.75 -4.36
N PRO A 288 10.14 -14.83 -4.46
CA PRO A 288 10.10 -15.65 -5.67
C PRO A 288 9.75 -14.81 -6.90
N PHE A 289 10.31 -15.14 -8.06
CA PHE A 289 9.91 -14.52 -9.31
C PHE A 289 8.47 -14.94 -9.66
N HIS A 290 7.68 -13.98 -10.14
CA HIS A 290 6.23 -14.09 -10.27
C HIS A 290 5.70 -13.92 -11.70
N GLY A 291 6.58 -13.67 -12.68
CA GLY A 291 6.14 -13.36 -14.05
C GLY A 291 5.68 -11.92 -14.19
N ALA A 292 4.65 -11.67 -15.00
CA ALA A 292 4.16 -10.32 -15.27
C ALA A 292 3.27 -9.83 -14.12
N VAL A 293 3.30 -8.52 -13.84
CA VAL A 293 2.42 -7.89 -12.84
C VAL A 293 0.94 -8.11 -13.18
N ALA A 294 0.60 -8.15 -14.48
CA ALA A 294 -0.77 -8.36 -14.94
C ALA A 294 -1.39 -9.67 -14.42
N ASP A 295 -0.63 -10.76 -14.39
CA ASP A 295 -1.11 -12.06 -13.90
C ASP A 295 -1.39 -12.02 -12.39
N ILE A 296 -0.50 -11.36 -11.64
CA ILE A 296 -0.68 -11.17 -10.20
C ILE A 296 -1.92 -10.32 -9.91
N LEU A 297 -2.10 -9.22 -10.65
CA LEU A 297 -3.27 -8.34 -10.51
C LEU A 297 -4.57 -9.07 -10.89
N PHE A 298 -4.56 -9.91 -11.92
CA PHE A 298 -5.68 -10.76 -12.30
C PHE A 298 -6.12 -11.67 -11.14
N HIS A 299 -5.18 -12.37 -10.49
CA HIS A 299 -5.50 -13.22 -9.35
C HIS A 299 -5.95 -12.43 -8.11
N MET A 300 -5.31 -11.30 -7.83
CA MET A 300 -5.64 -10.45 -6.68
C MET A 300 -7.06 -9.87 -6.80
N THR A 301 -7.41 -9.36 -7.98
CA THR A 301 -8.74 -8.83 -8.27
C THR A 301 -9.79 -9.93 -8.40
N GLY A 302 -9.44 -11.10 -8.94
CA GLY A 302 -10.31 -12.28 -8.97
C GLY A 302 -10.72 -12.74 -7.57
N GLY A 303 -9.77 -12.78 -6.62
CA GLY A 303 -10.07 -13.10 -5.22
C GLY A 303 -10.94 -12.04 -4.53
N LEU A 304 -10.72 -10.75 -4.83
CA LEU A 304 -11.59 -9.68 -4.33
C LEU A 304 -13.03 -9.81 -4.87
N ARG A 305 -13.20 -10.09 -6.17
CA ARG A 305 -14.50 -10.34 -6.80
C ARG A 305 -15.22 -11.53 -6.18
N ALA A 306 -14.49 -12.62 -5.90
CA ALA A 306 -15.04 -13.78 -5.21
C ALA A 306 -15.58 -13.39 -3.81
N SER A 307 -14.78 -12.65 -3.03
CA SER A 307 -15.22 -12.16 -1.72
C SER A 307 -16.44 -11.24 -1.81
N MET A 308 -16.50 -10.37 -2.82
CA MET A 308 -17.66 -9.51 -3.07
C MET A 308 -18.93 -10.33 -3.38
N GLY A 309 -18.80 -11.43 -4.12
CA GLY A 309 -19.87 -12.40 -4.33
C GLY A 309 -20.37 -13.02 -3.02
N TYR A 310 -19.46 -13.49 -2.16
CA TYR A 310 -19.82 -14.04 -0.84
C TYR A 310 -20.42 -13.00 0.11
N SER A 311 -20.03 -11.73 0.00
CA SER A 311 -20.55 -10.64 0.83
C SER A 311 -21.80 -9.95 0.23
N GLY A 312 -22.31 -10.43 -0.90
CA GLY A 312 -23.47 -9.83 -1.57
C GLY A 312 -23.27 -8.38 -2.01
N ALA A 313 -22.03 -7.99 -2.32
CA ALA A 313 -21.64 -6.62 -2.61
C ALA A 313 -21.32 -6.44 -4.09
N LYS A 314 -22.08 -5.59 -4.81
CA LYS A 314 -21.81 -5.34 -6.23
C LYS A 314 -20.72 -4.29 -6.47
N THR A 315 -20.41 -3.45 -5.48
CA THR A 315 -19.41 -2.37 -5.59
C THR A 315 -18.50 -2.33 -4.36
N ILE A 316 -17.34 -1.68 -4.47
CA ILE A 316 -16.43 -1.43 -3.33
C ILE A 316 -17.16 -0.76 -2.16
N VAL A 317 -18.02 0.22 -2.45
CA VAL A 317 -18.82 0.94 -1.43
C VAL A 317 -19.83 0.02 -0.77
N GLU A 318 -20.43 -0.91 -1.51
CA GLU A 318 -21.30 -1.92 -0.92
C GLU A 318 -20.53 -2.89 -0.02
N LEU A 319 -19.32 -3.31 -0.41
CA LEU A 319 -18.50 -4.20 0.41
C LEU A 319 -18.17 -3.53 1.74
N GLN A 320 -17.77 -2.25 1.73
CA GLN A 320 -17.53 -1.46 2.94
C GLN A 320 -18.76 -1.32 3.85
N LYS A 321 -19.97 -1.41 3.31
CA LYS A 321 -21.23 -1.28 4.06
C LYS A 321 -21.76 -2.62 4.58
N LYS A 322 -21.62 -3.69 3.79
CA LYS A 322 -22.19 -5.02 4.05
C LYS A 322 -21.22 -5.95 4.76
N ALA A 323 -19.91 -5.69 4.68
CA ALA A 323 -18.91 -6.52 5.31
C ALA A 323 -19.14 -6.58 6.82
N THR A 324 -19.26 -7.80 7.33
CA THR A 324 -19.19 -8.09 8.77
C THR A 324 -18.05 -9.08 8.98
N PHE A 325 -17.42 -8.98 10.15
CA PHE A 325 -16.25 -9.78 10.50
C PHE A 325 -16.56 -10.68 11.69
N ILE A 326 -16.01 -11.89 11.66
CA ILE A 326 -15.94 -12.78 12.82
C ILE A 326 -14.48 -12.91 13.23
N ARG A 327 -14.21 -12.86 14.54
CA ARG A 327 -12.86 -13.09 15.07
C ARG A 327 -12.61 -14.59 15.16
N ILE A 328 -11.41 -15.00 14.80
CA ILE A 328 -11.00 -16.40 14.83
C ILE A 328 -9.84 -16.60 15.79
N THR A 329 -9.66 -17.84 16.22
CA THR A 329 -8.50 -18.26 17.02
C THR A 329 -7.39 -18.78 16.09
N PRO A 330 -6.18 -19.07 16.60
CA PRO A 330 -5.14 -19.74 15.82
C PRO A 330 -5.60 -21.07 15.21
N ALA A 331 -6.50 -21.81 15.88
CA ALA A 331 -7.08 -23.04 15.33
C ALA A 331 -7.97 -22.75 14.10
N GLY A 332 -8.81 -21.72 14.15
CA GLY A 332 -9.61 -21.28 12.99
C GLY A 332 -8.73 -20.78 11.84
N ARG A 333 -7.58 -20.17 12.15
CA ARG A 333 -6.60 -19.79 11.12
C ARG A 333 -5.97 -21.02 10.47
N ALA A 334 -5.60 -22.03 11.26
CA ALA A 334 -5.05 -23.29 10.74
C ALA A 334 -6.08 -24.02 9.85
N GLU A 335 -7.36 -24.03 10.26
CA GLU A 335 -8.48 -24.54 9.46
C GLU A 335 -8.69 -23.76 8.14
N SER A 336 -8.43 -22.45 8.14
CA SER A 336 -8.61 -21.61 6.95
C SER A 336 -7.61 -21.88 5.82
N HIS A 337 -6.44 -22.45 6.13
CA HIS A 337 -5.42 -22.83 5.15
C HIS A 337 -5.58 -24.33 4.79
N PRO A 338 -5.14 -24.80 3.60
CA PRO A 338 -5.14 -26.22 3.30
C PRO A 338 -4.39 -27.01 4.38
N HIS A 339 -5.07 -27.99 4.95
CA HIS A 339 -4.56 -28.81 6.05
C HIS A 339 -4.83 -30.29 5.76
N SER A 340 -4.08 -31.17 6.43
CA SER A 340 -4.21 -32.64 6.28
C SER A 340 -3.95 -33.19 4.88
N ILE A 341 -3.23 -32.45 4.03
CA ILE A 341 -2.86 -32.84 2.66
C ILE A 341 -1.44 -32.36 2.31
N THR A 342 -0.82 -32.97 1.30
CA THR A 342 0.41 -32.46 0.66
C THR A 342 0.05 -31.81 -0.67
N ILE A 343 0.49 -30.56 -0.88
CA ILE A 343 0.23 -29.84 -2.13
C ILE A 343 1.15 -30.41 -3.22
N GLU A 344 0.57 -31.11 -4.19
CA GLU A 344 1.31 -31.67 -5.34
C GLU A 344 1.65 -30.57 -6.37
N LYS A 345 0.72 -29.65 -6.63
CA LYS A 345 0.87 -28.56 -7.60
C LYS A 345 0.55 -27.21 -6.97
N GLN A 346 1.45 -26.25 -7.16
CA GLN A 346 1.28 -24.92 -6.60
C GLN A 346 0.18 -24.15 -7.35
N ALA A 347 -0.83 -23.69 -6.62
CA ALA A 347 -1.86 -22.82 -7.17
C ALA A 347 -1.28 -21.41 -7.43
N PRO A 348 -1.71 -20.72 -8.50
CA PRO A 348 -1.13 -19.43 -8.86
C PRO A 348 -1.39 -18.32 -7.83
N ASN A 349 -2.44 -18.46 -7.02
CA ASN A 349 -2.91 -17.49 -6.02
C ASN A 349 -2.69 -17.94 -4.56
N TYR A 350 -2.04 -19.08 -4.32
CA TYR A 350 -1.81 -19.61 -2.96
C TYR A 350 -0.39 -20.17 -2.84
N ARG A 351 0.43 -19.53 -2.02
CA ARG A 351 1.84 -19.83 -1.82
C ARG A 351 2.23 -19.70 -0.36
#